data_AF-A0A7X9AE69-F1
#
_entry.id   AF-A0A7X9AE69-F1
#
_cell.length_a   1.000
_cell.length_b   1.000
_cell.length_c   1.000
_cell.angle_alpha   90.00
_cell.angle_beta   90.00
_cell.angle_gamma   90.00
#
_symmetry.space_group_name_H-M   'P 1'
#
loop_
_entity.id
_entity.type
_entity.pdbx_description
1 polymer ?
#
loop_
_entity_poly.entity_id
_entity_poly.type
_entity_poly.pdbx_seq_one_letter_code
_entity_poly.pdbx_strand_id
1 'polypeptide(L)'
;MKSMKAFVFRWRGAIIAPLTLVLLILARPTLESFLAGIVLTLVGESLRLWALGYTGKPTRSQELVAPELITAGPYSVVRNPLYLGNVLNAMGVTVAAMGGYGPRDGLLLFLGAVLSLATVYGACISVEEEFLSARFGAEYEDYRSRVPTLVPRRLRLSPGNGAFLFPSWRFEFSTFGWLVLVWSFLAMRLQ
;
A
#
# COMPACT_ATOMS: atom_id res chain seq x y z
N MET A 1 15.55 18.79 -0.58
CA MET A 1 14.95 17.46 -0.85
C MET A 1 14.37 16.76 0.39
N LYS A 2 15.07 16.66 1.53
CA LYS A 2 14.54 16.00 2.75
C LYS A 2 13.18 16.56 3.24
N SER A 3 13.02 17.89 3.22
CA SER A 3 11.77 18.57 3.58
C SER A 3 10.57 18.15 2.70
N MET A 4 10.78 17.97 1.39
CA MET A 4 9.72 17.57 0.45
C MET A 4 9.23 16.15 0.70
N LYS A 5 10.13 15.18 0.90
CA LYS A 5 9.76 13.79 1.18
C LYS A 5 9.02 13.67 2.52
N ALA A 6 9.47 14.39 3.55
CA ALA A 6 8.80 14.45 4.85
C ALA A 6 7.39 15.08 4.75
N PHE A 7 7.22 16.11 3.91
CA PHE A 7 5.92 16.67 3.59
C PHE A 7 5.00 15.64 2.93
N VAL A 8 5.48 14.96 1.89
CA VAL A 8 4.73 13.89 1.20
C VAL A 8 4.36 12.77 2.17
N PHE A 9 5.29 12.34 3.03
CA PHE A 9 5.01 11.35 4.05
C PHE A 9 3.87 11.79 4.98
N ARG A 10 3.93 13.02 5.51
CA ARG A 10 2.92 13.54 6.45
C ARG A 10 1.54 13.72 5.81
N TRP A 11 1.50 14.14 4.55
CA TRP A 11 0.26 14.47 3.82
C TRP A 11 -0.14 13.42 2.78
N ARG A 12 0.47 12.22 2.80
CA ARG A 12 0.27 11.15 1.81
C ARG A 12 -1.19 10.88 1.48
N GLY A 13 -2.06 10.80 2.50
CA GLY A 13 -3.49 10.58 2.31
C GLY A 13 -4.18 11.73 1.59
N ALA A 14 -3.85 12.98 1.93
CA ALA A 14 -4.40 14.17 1.28
C ALA A 14 -3.90 14.37 -0.15
N ILE A 15 -2.71 13.83 -0.48
CA ILE A 15 -2.16 13.83 -1.84
C ILE A 15 -2.83 12.75 -2.70
N ILE A 16 -3.06 11.56 -2.13
CA ILE A 16 -3.67 10.42 -2.85
C ILE A 16 -5.17 10.63 -3.05
N ALA A 17 -5.86 11.30 -2.12
CA ALA A 17 -7.31 11.46 -2.18
C ALA A 17 -7.81 12.18 -3.46
N PRO A 18 -7.25 13.34 -3.88
CA PRO A 18 -7.64 13.98 -5.14
C PRO A 18 -7.37 13.10 -6.37
N LEU A 19 -6.24 12.38 -6.39
CA LEU A 19 -5.91 11.47 -7.49
C LEU A 19 -6.92 10.32 -7.58
N THR A 20 -7.31 9.79 -6.43
CA THR A 20 -8.35 8.75 -6.35
C THR A 20 -9.71 9.31 -6.77
N LEU A 21 -10.05 10.54 -6.36
CA LEU A 21 -11.30 11.18 -6.77
C LEU A 21 -11.38 11.39 -8.29
N VAL A 22 -10.30 11.86 -8.91
CA VAL A 22 -10.24 11.99 -10.38
C VAL A 22 -10.42 10.63 -11.04
N LEU A 23 -9.74 9.58 -10.55
CA LEU A 23 -9.91 8.22 -11.05
C LEU A 23 -11.37 7.73 -10.94
N LEU A 24 -12.04 8.00 -9.81
CA LEU A 24 -13.44 7.61 -9.61
C LEU A 24 -14.40 8.40 -10.50
N ILE A 25 -14.19 9.70 -10.68
CA ILE A 25 -15.03 10.52 -11.58
C ILE A 25 -14.98 9.98 -13.01
N LEU A 26 -13.78 9.57 -13.44
CA LEU A 26 -13.53 9.00 -14.76
C LEU A 26 -13.92 7.52 -14.86
N ALA A 27 -14.15 6.81 -13.76
CA ALA A 27 -14.34 5.37 -13.77
C ALA A 27 -15.48 4.89 -14.69
N ARG A 28 -15.18 3.85 -15.47
CA ARG A 28 -16.10 3.09 -16.32
C ARG A 28 -15.97 1.60 -16.01
N PRO A 29 -16.46 1.13 -14.85
CA PRO A 29 -16.33 -0.27 -14.48
C PRO A 29 -17.24 -1.18 -15.31
N THR A 30 -16.68 -2.30 -15.77
CA THR A 30 -17.45 -3.44 -16.28
C THR A 30 -17.54 -4.49 -15.17
N LEU A 31 -18.47 -5.45 -15.28
CA LEU A 31 -18.59 -6.51 -14.28
C LEU A 31 -17.27 -7.29 -14.12
N GLU A 32 -16.60 -7.62 -15.22
CA GLU A 32 -15.33 -8.35 -15.21
C GLU A 32 -14.22 -7.55 -14.52
N SER A 33 -14.06 -6.27 -14.88
CA SER A 33 -13.02 -5.42 -14.29
C SER A 33 -13.28 -5.15 -12.82
N PHE A 34 -14.54 -4.99 -12.43
CA PHE A 34 -14.97 -4.82 -11.06
C PHE A 34 -14.62 -6.04 -10.20
N LEU A 35 -14.98 -7.24 -10.66
CA LEU A 35 -14.66 -8.49 -9.94
C LEU A 35 -13.15 -8.73 -9.84
N ALA A 36 -12.39 -8.49 -10.92
CA ALA A 36 -10.94 -8.58 -10.90
C ALA A 36 -10.32 -7.60 -9.89
N GLY A 37 -10.84 -6.38 -9.84
CA GLY A 37 -10.38 -5.36 -8.91
C GLY A 37 -10.72 -5.68 -7.44
N ILE A 38 -11.88 -6.29 -7.17
CA ILE A 38 -12.23 -6.79 -5.83
C ILE A 38 -11.22 -7.84 -5.37
N VAL A 39 -10.89 -8.82 -6.22
CA VAL A 39 -9.90 -9.87 -5.88
C VAL A 39 -8.55 -9.24 -5.54
N LEU A 40 -8.06 -8.31 -6.35
CA LEU A 40 -6.79 -7.61 -6.08
C LEU A 40 -6.82 -6.84 -4.76
N THR A 41 -7.94 -6.18 -4.45
CA THR A 41 -8.11 -5.44 -3.19
C THR A 41 -8.16 -6.38 -1.98
N LEU A 42 -8.83 -7.53 -2.09
CA LEU A 42 -8.86 -8.51 -1.01
C LEU A 42 -7.46 -9.07 -0.72
N VAL A 43 -6.67 -9.34 -1.76
CA VAL A 43 -5.27 -9.77 -1.60
C VAL A 43 -4.43 -8.66 -0.95
N GLY A 44 -4.57 -7.43 -1.43
CA GLY A 44 -3.86 -6.27 -0.88
C GLY A 44 -4.19 -6.03 0.59
N GLU A 45 -5.46 -6.04 0.95
CA GLU A 45 -5.91 -5.82 2.31
C GLU A 45 -5.55 -6.97 3.25
N SER A 46 -5.59 -8.22 2.77
CA SER A 46 -5.11 -9.38 3.54
C SER A 46 -3.62 -9.24 3.89
N LEU A 47 -2.80 -8.81 2.92
CA LEU A 47 -1.38 -8.55 3.15
C LEU A 47 -1.18 -7.42 4.17
N ARG A 48 -2.00 -6.37 4.11
CA ARG A 48 -1.93 -5.25 5.08
C ARG A 48 -2.29 -5.70 6.49
N LEU A 49 -3.37 -6.45 6.66
CA LEU A 49 -3.77 -6.97 7.96
C LEU A 49 -2.70 -7.90 8.55
N TRP A 50 -2.07 -8.72 7.71
CA TRP A 50 -0.96 -9.57 8.12
C TRP A 50 0.23 -8.74 8.58
N ALA A 51 0.65 -7.73 7.80
CA ALA A 51 1.76 -6.86 8.15
C ALA A 51 1.50 -6.02 9.40
N LEU A 52 0.28 -5.52 9.54
CA LEU A 52 -0.16 -4.74 10.70
C LEU A 52 -0.16 -5.58 11.98
N GLY A 53 -0.45 -6.87 11.86
CA GLY A 53 -0.30 -7.83 12.95
C GLY A 53 1.11 -7.82 13.54
N TYR A 54 2.14 -7.66 12.73
CA TYR A 54 3.52 -7.63 13.24
C TYR A 54 3.96 -6.25 13.73
N THR A 55 3.43 -5.15 13.20
CA THR A 55 3.81 -3.80 13.68
C THR A 55 3.09 -3.40 14.95
N GLY A 56 1.89 -3.94 15.20
CA GLY A 56 1.08 -3.67 16.38
C GLY A 56 0.68 -2.20 16.55
N LYS A 57 0.80 -1.38 15.51
CA LYS A 57 0.67 0.07 15.58
C LYS A 57 -0.23 0.65 14.49
N PRO A 58 -0.89 1.80 14.74
CA PRO A 58 -1.69 2.48 13.72
C PRO A 58 -0.87 2.85 12.47
N THR A 59 -1.39 2.50 11.29
CA THR A 59 -0.76 2.76 9.98
C THR A 59 -0.78 4.24 9.54
N ARG A 60 -1.61 5.06 10.20
CA ARG A 60 -1.82 6.48 9.87
C ARG A 60 -1.09 7.47 10.78
N SER A 61 -0.18 6.99 11.63
CA SER A 61 0.68 7.89 12.40
C SER A 61 1.47 8.81 11.44
N GLN A 62 1.54 10.09 11.79
CA GLN A 62 2.43 11.06 11.15
C GLN A 62 3.85 11.02 11.73
N GLU A 63 4.01 10.33 12.85
CA GLU A 63 5.28 10.14 13.55
C GLU A 63 5.82 8.73 13.31
N LEU A 64 7.12 8.66 13.02
CA LEU A 64 7.85 7.41 12.87
C LEU A 64 8.28 6.89 14.23
N VAL A 65 7.71 5.76 14.63
CA VAL A 65 8.05 5.10 15.89
C VAL A 65 8.18 3.60 15.68
N ALA A 66 9.42 3.09 15.68
CA ALA A 66 9.72 1.66 15.61
C ALA A 66 10.40 1.23 16.93
N PRO A 67 9.70 0.63 17.90
CA PRO A 67 10.32 0.29 19.18
C PRO A 67 11.40 -0.77 18.99
N GLU A 68 11.16 -1.71 18.07
CA GLU A 68 12.06 -2.76 17.61
C GLU A 68 12.03 -2.87 16.08
N LEU A 69 13.03 -3.54 15.51
CA LEU A 69 13.08 -3.84 14.09
C LEU A 69 12.31 -5.13 13.79
N ILE A 70 11.18 -5.01 13.10
CA ILE A 70 10.34 -6.14 12.70
C ILE A 70 10.85 -6.74 11.38
N THR A 71 11.22 -8.01 11.41
CA THR A 71 11.71 -8.76 10.23
C THR A 71 10.98 -10.09 10.01
N ALA A 72 10.02 -10.44 10.88
CA ALA A 72 9.19 -11.63 10.77
C ALA A 72 7.95 -11.44 9.88
N GLY A 73 7.32 -12.56 9.50
CA GLY A 73 6.08 -12.57 8.73
C GLY A 73 6.27 -11.95 7.34
N PRO A 74 5.38 -11.05 6.88
CA PRO A 74 5.51 -10.47 5.55
C PRO A 74 6.75 -9.58 5.40
N TYR A 75 7.30 -9.06 6.51
CA TYR A 75 8.57 -8.33 6.53
C TYR A 75 9.77 -9.22 6.17
N SER A 76 9.66 -10.54 6.28
CA SER A 76 10.71 -11.46 5.81
C SER A 76 10.75 -11.61 4.28
N VAL A 77 9.68 -11.19 3.59
CA VAL A 77 9.50 -11.35 2.14
C VAL A 77 9.75 -10.04 1.40
N VAL A 78 9.21 -8.93 1.93
CA VAL A 78 9.45 -7.57 1.44
C VAL A 78 9.55 -6.62 2.62
N ARG A 79 10.37 -5.56 2.51
CA ARG A 79 10.59 -4.62 3.62
C ARG A 79 9.39 -3.71 3.90
N ASN A 80 8.57 -3.47 2.89
CA ASN A 80 7.46 -2.51 2.93
C ASN A 80 6.11 -3.16 2.57
N PRO A 81 5.67 -4.23 3.29
CA PRO A 81 4.49 -5.00 2.93
C PRO A 81 3.18 -4.20 3.05
N LEU A 82 3.10 -3.24 3.97
CA LEU A 82 1.96 -2.31 4.05
C LEU A 82 1.80 -1.48 2.79
N TYR A 83 2.91 -0.97 2.24
CA TYR A 83 2.90 -0.23 0.98
C TYR A 83 2.62 -1.13 -0.21
N LEU A 84 3.11 -2.36 -0.22
CA LEU A 84 2.75 -3.35 -1.24
C LEU A 84 1.25 -3.63 -1.25
N GLY A 85 0.64 -3.83 -0.08
CA GLY A 85 -0.80 -4.00 0.03
C GLY A 85 -1.59 -2.75 -0.39
N ASN A 86 -1.10 -1.55 -0.07
CA ASN A 86 -1.68 -0.31 -0.58
C ASN A 86 -1.62 -0.20 -2.11
N VAL A 87 -0.50 -0.61 -2.71
CA VAL A 87 -0.36 -0.68 -4.18
C VAL A 87 -1.38 -1.66 -4.76
N LEU A 88 -1.53 -2.85 -4.18
CA LEU A 88 -2.52 -3.84 -4.63
C LEU A 88 -3.96 -3.32 -4.54
N ASN A 89 -4.32 -2.65 -3.44
CA ASN A 89 -5.62 -2.02 -3.28
C ASN A 89 -5.86 -0.95 -4.36
N ALA A 90 -4.88 -0.07 -4.58
CA ALA A 90 -4.98 0.98 -5.59
C ALA A 90 -5.07 0.40 -7.01
N MET A 91 -4.31 -0.66 -7.30
CA MET A 91 -4.39 -1.38 -8.58
C MET A 91 -5.75 -2.05 -8.77
N GLY A 92 -6.35 -2.62 -7.71
CA GLY A 92 -7.71 -3.15 -7.78
C GLY A 92 -8.72 -2.09 -8.18
N VAL A 93 -8.67 -0.91 -7.55
CA VAL A 93 -9.52 0.23 -7.90
C VAL A 93 -9.26 0.72 -9.33
N THR A 94 -8.00 0.82 -9.76
CA THR A 94 -7.64 1.24 -11.12
C THR A 94 -8.13 0.25 -12.18
N VAL A 95 -7.92 -1.06 -11.98
CA VAL A 95 -8.39 -2.12 -12.87
C VAL A 95 -9.91 -2.05 -13.01
N ALA A 96 -10.63 -1.92 -11.90
CA ALA A 96 -12.07 -1.74 -11.94
C ALA A 96 -12.45 -0.49 -12.75
N ALA A 97 -11.85 0.66 -12.44
CA ALA A 97 -12.17 1.94 -13.07
C ALA A 97 -11.89 1.99 -14.58
N MET A 98 -10.92 1.23 -15.09
CA MET A 98 -10.52 1.28 -16.50
C MET A 98 -11.27 0.30 -17.44
N GLY A 99 -12.19 -0.53 -16.92
CA GLY A 99 -12.77 -1.64 -17.67
C GLY A 99 -13.45 -1.29 -19.00
N GLY A 100 -14.20 -0.19 -19.03
CA GLY A 100 -14.95 0.28 -20.20
C GLY A 100 -14.16 1.22 -21.12
N TYR A 101 -12.86 1.37 -20.90
CA TYR A 101 -11.98 2.15 -21.77
C TYR A 101 -11.37 1.29 -22.87
N GLY A 102 -11.12 1.91 -24.03
CA GLY A 102 -10.31 1.28 -25.07
C GLY A 102 -8.87 1.05 -24.60
N PRO A 103 -8.10 0.15 -25.25
CA PRO A 103 -6.77 -0.27 -24.78
C PRO A 103 -5.79 0.87 -24.51
N ARG A 104 -5.82 1.92 -25.36
CA ARG A 104 -4.95 3.10 -25.21
C ARG A 104 -5.29 3.91 -23.97
N ASP A 105 -6.54 4.29 -23.80
CA ASP A 105 -6.97 5.17 -22.69
C ASP A 105 -6.89 4.42 -21.35
N GLY A 106 -7.25 3.13 -21.36
CA GLY A 106 -7.07 2.25 -20.21
C GLY A 106 -5.59 2.15 -19.80
N LEU A 107 -4.68 1.97 -20.75
CA LEU A 107 -3.24 1.95 -20.47
C LEU A 107 -2.73 3.29 -19.90
N LEU A 108 -3.19 4.43 -20.43
CA LEU A 108 -2.81 5.74 -19.90
C LEU A 108 -3.29 5.95 -18.46
N LEU A 109 -4.53 5.56 -18.16
CA LEU A 109 -5.07 5.59 -16.79
C LEU A 109 -4.25 4.69 -15.85
N PHE A 110 -3.94 3.47 -16.30
CA PHE A 110 -3.14 2.53 -15.54
C PHE A 110 -1.74 3.07 -15.24
N LEU A 111 -1.02 3.54 -16.26
CA LEU A 111 0.31 4.13 -16.10
C LEU A 111 0.28 5.37 -15.20
N GLY A 112 -0.72 6.23 -15.35
CA GLY A 112 -0.92 7.40 -14.49
C GLY A 112 -1.08 7.00 -13.02
N ALA A 113 -1.87 5.96 -12.74
CA ALA A 113 -2.01 5.42 -11.39
C ALA A 113 -0.69 4.84 -10.85
N VAL A 114 -0.01 4.00 -11.63
CA VAL A 114 1.27 3.39 -11.22
C VAL A 114 2.33 4.46 -10.93
N LEU A 115 2.50 5.45 -11.81
CA LEU A 115 3.49 6.52 -11.64
C LEU A 115 3.20 7.40 -10.40
N SER A 116 1.92 7.68 -10.17
CA SER A 116 1.48 8.43 -8.99
C SER A 116 1.81 7.69 -7.69
N LEU A 117 1.48 6.40 -7.63
CA LEU A 117 1.76 5.54 -6.48
C LEU A 117 3.28 5.37 -6.26
N ALA A 118 4.03 5.15 -7.34
CA ALA A 118 5.48 5.02 -7.27
C ALA A 118 6.14 6.29 -6.70
N THR A 119 5.63 7.45 -7.08
CA THR A 119 6.14 8.74 -6.59
C THR A 119 5.80 8.95 -5.11
N VAL A 120 4.54 8.78 -4.71
CA VAL A 120 4.10 9.03 -3.33
C VAL A 120 4.69 7.98 -2.38
N TYR A 121 4.55 6.70 -2.68
CA TYR A 121 5.07 5.64 -1.81
C TYR A 121 6.59 5.50 -1.89
N GLY A 122 7.23 5.79 -3.02
CA GLY A 122 8.69 5.87 -3.08
C GLY A 122 9.25 6.95 -2.15
N ALA A 123 8.60 8.12 -2.08
CA ALA A 123 8.96 9.15 -1.11
C ALA A 123 8.73 8.70 0.34
N CYS A 124 7.59 8.08 0.64
CA CYS A 124 7.28 7.60 1.99
C CYS A 124 8.26 6.51 2.45
N ILE A 125 8.48 5.49 1.62
CA ILE A 125 9.44 4.41 1.88
C ILE A 125 10.83 5.00 2.12
N SER A 126 11.29 5.93 1.29
CA SER A 126 12.60 6.56 1.50
C SER A 126 12.75 7.23 2.87
N VAL A 127 11.71 7.90 3.37
CA VAL A 127 11.73 8.53 4.70
C VAL A 127 11.75 7.47 5.80
N GLU A 128 10.95 6.41 5.66
CA GLU A 128 10.92 5.30 6.61
C GLU A 128 12.25 4.55 6.66
N GLU A 129 12.84 4.22 5.51
CA GLU A 129 14.13 3.52 5.45
C GLU A 129 15.28 4.39 6.01
N GLU A 130 15.27 5.71 5.76
CA GLU A 130 16.23 6.64 6.38
C GLU A 130 16.09 6.66 7.91
N PHE A 131 14.86 6.65 8.44
CA PHE A 131 14.58 6.58 9.87
C PHE A 131 15.04 5.24 10.48
N LEU A 132 14.75 4.13 9.83
CA LEU A 132 15.13 2.79 10.31
C LEU A 132 16.65 2.59 10.28
N SER A 133 17.32 3.06 9.22
CA SER A 133 18.79 3.03 9.13
C SER A 133 19.42 3.87 10.24
N ALA A 134 18.92 5.09 10.49
CA ALA A 134 19.41 5.94 11.56
C ALA A 134 19.18 5.34 12.97
N ARG A 135 18.09 4.59 13.16
CA ARG A 135 17.70 4.03 14.46
C ARG A 135 18.39 2.70 14.78
N PHE A 136 18.47 1.79 13.83
CA PHE A 136 18.94 0.41 14.03
C PHE A 136 20.30 0.13 13.39
N GLY A 137 20.85 1.07 12.60
CA GLY A 137 22.20 1.01 12.06
C GLY A 137 22.48 -0.29 11.30
N ALA A 138 23.52 -1.01 11.74
CA ALA A 138 23.99 -2.23 11.09
C ALA A 138 22.93 -3.34 11.01
N GLU A 139 22.04 -3.45 12.00
CA GLU A 139 20.97 -4.45 11.99
C GLU A 139 20.00 -4.22 10.82
N TYR A 140 19.66 -2.96 10.56
CA TYR A 140 18.81 -2.60 9.44
C TYR A 140 19.51 -2.77 8.09
N GLU A 141 20.79 -2.41 7.98
CA GLU A 141 21.53 -2.59 6.72
C GLU A 141 21.70 -4.07 6.36
N ASP A 142 21.94 -4.95 7.35
CA ASP A 142 21.96 -6.40 7.13
C ASP A 142 20.58 -6.90 6.65
N TYR A 143 19.50 -6.50 7.30
CA TYR A 143 18.13 -6.80 6.86
C TYR A 143 17.85 -6.29 5.44
N ARG A 144 18.25 -5.06 5.13
CA ARG A 144 18.11 -4.40 3.82
C ARG A 144 18.85 -5.12 2.71
N SER A 145 20.02 -5.69 2.99
CA SER A 145 20.78 -6.45 2.01
C SER A 145 20.09 -7.76 1.60
N ARG A 146 19.30 -8.35 2.51
CA ARG A 146 18.65 -9.65 2.34
C ARG A 146 17.23 -9.56 1.77
N VAL A 147 16.48 -8.54 2.15
CA VAL A 147 15.04 -8.44 1.84
C VAL A 147 14.75 -7.29 0.85
N PRO A 148 14.08 -7.56 -0.29
CA PRO A 148 13.75 -6.53 -1.27
C PRO A 148 12.69 -5.54 -0.75
N THR A 149 12.60 -4.35 -1.35
CA THR A 149 11.70 -3.29 -0.89
C THR A 149 10.21 -3.64 -1.05
N LEU A 150 9.77 -4.01 -2.27
CA LEU A 150 8.36 -4.24 -2.62
C LEU A 150 8.12 -5.47 -3.51
N VAL A 151 9.04 -5.81 -4.41
CA VAL A 151 8.87 -6.98 -5.30
C VAL A 151 9.59 -8.18 -4.68
N PRO A 152 8.87 -9.25 -4.30
CA PRO A 152 9.48 -10.40 -3.66
C PRO A 152 10.42 -11.13 -4.62
N ARG A 153 11.62 -11.47 -4.16
CA ARG A 153 12.53 -12.37 -4.90
C ARG A 153 12.08 -13.83 -4.80
N ARG A 154 11.53 -14.20 -3.64
CA ARG A 154 11.01 -15.53 -3.31
C ARG A 154 9.85 -15.37 -2.33
N LEU A 155 8.78 -16.13 -2.51
CA LEU A 155 7.65 -16.17 -1.55
C LEU A 155 7.94 -17.21 -0.46
N ARG A 156 9.05 -17.02 0.27
CA ARG A 156 9.45 -17.91 1.36
C ARG A 156 9.56 -17.12 2.65
N LEU A 157 8.78 -17.52 3.64
CA LEU A 157 8.90 -17.01 4.99
C LEU A 157 10.24 -17.44 5.60
N SER A 158 10.93 -16.48 6.21
CA SER A 158 12.14 -16.74 6.98
C SER A 158 11.89 -16.38 8.44
N PRO A 159 12.52 -17.10 9.39
CA PRO A 159 12.54 -16.67 10.78
C PRO A 159 13.07 -15.23 10.88
N GLY A 160 12.45 -14.43 11.74
CA GLY A 160 12.79 -13.03 11.94
C GLY A 160 12.31 -12.54 13.30
N ASN A 161 12.58 -11.27 13.61
CA ASN A 161 12.14 -10.62 14.83
C ASN A 161 10.71 -10.08 14.71
N GLY A 162 9.94 -10.17 15.79
CA GLY A 162 8.55 -9.72 15.89
C GLY A 162 7.54 -10.86 15.99
N ALA A 163 6.48 -10.64 16.76
CA ALA A 163 5.37 -11.55 16.93
C ALA A 163 4.08 -10.97 16.34
N PHE A 164 3.18 -11.84 15.88
CA PHE A 164 1.87 -11.41 15.42
C PHE A 164 0.99 -11.02 16.62
N LEU A 165 0.51 -9.78 16.63
CA LEU A 165 -0.35 -9.20 17.65
C LEU A 165 -1.79 -9.12 17.14
N PHE A 166 -2.69 -9.81 17.83
CA PHE A 166 -4.13 -9.75 17.60
C PHE A 166 -4.81 -8.97 18.74
N PRO A 167 -5.86 -8.15 18.48
CA PRO A 167 -6.51 -7.87 17.19
C PRO A 167 -5.93 -6.64 16.44
N SER A 168 -5.18 -6.87 15.36
CA SER A 168 -4.61 -5.81 14.52
C SER A 168 -5.63 -5.06 13.65
N TRP A 169 -6.75 -5.71 13.30
CA TRP A 169 -7.81 -5.14 12.45
C TRP A 169 -8.45 -3.86 13.01
N ARG A 170 -8.34 -3.62 14.33
CA ARG A 170 -8.88 -2.41 14.98
C ARG A 170 -8.23 -1.12 14.50
N PHE A 171 -7.03 -1.18 13.91
CA PHE A 171 -6.39 0.00 13.33
C PHE A 171 -6.77 0.26 11.86
N GLU A 172 -7.58 -0.62 11.24
CA GLU A 172 -7.94 -0.54 9.81
C GLU A 172 -9.39 -0.11 9.54
N PHE A 173 -10.18 0.24 10.57
CA PHE A 173 -11.57 0.69 10.37
C PHE A 173 -11.71 1.82 9.35
N SER A 174 -10.80 2.81 9.38
CA SER A 174 -10.82 3.92 8.42
C SER A 174 -10.47 3.48 7.00
N THR A 175 -9.68 2.43 6.83
CA THR A 175 -9.42 1.84 5.50
C THR A 175 -10.65 1.10 5.03
N PHE A 176 -11.24 0.23 5.86
CA PHE A 176 -12.41 -0.52 5.47
C PHE A 176 -13.57 0.41 5.09
N GLY A 177 -13.80 1.46 5.88
CA GLY A 177 -14.78 2.49 5.52
C GLY A 177 -14.48 3.15 4.17
N TRP A 178 -13.22 3.50 3.90
CA TRP A 178 -12.81 4.04 2.61
C TRP A 178 -13.02 3.05 1.45
N LEU A 179 -12.63 1.79 1.61
CA LEU A 179 -12.82 0.75 0.59
C LEU A 179 -14.30 0.53 0.31
N VAL A 180 -15.15 0.44 1.34
CA VAL A 180 -16.60 0.30 1.18
C VAL A 180 -17.17 1.47 0.38
N LEU A 181 -16.77 2.71 0.69
CA LEU A 181 -17.21 3.90 -0.05
C LEU A 181 -16.79 3.84 -1.52
N VAL A 182 -15.52 3.54 -1.79
CA VAL A 182 -14.97 3.43 -3.15
C VAL A 182 -15.68 2.34 -3.95
N TRP A 183 -15.80 1.14 -3.38
CA TRP A 183 -16.41 0.00 -4.06
C TRP A 183 -17.92 0.18 -4.26
N SER A 184 -18.62 0.81 -3.32
CA SER A 184 -20.02 1.18 -3.49
C SER A 184 -20.20 2.19 -4.63
N PHE A 185 -19.33 3.20 -4.71
CA PHE A 185 -19.36 4.18 -5.80
C PHE A 185 -19.10 3.52 -7.16
N LEU A 186 -18.10 2.62 -7.25
CA LEU A 186 -17.83 1.87 -8.47
C LEU A 186 -19.00 0.96 -8.85
N ALA A 187 -19.66 0.33 -7.88
CA ALA A 187 -20.83 -0.50 -8.13
C ALA A 187 -22.00 0.30 -8.72
N MET A 188 -22.22 1.54 -8.25
CA MET A 188 -23.23 2.46 -8.80
C MET A 188 -22.91 2.92 -10.24
N ARG A 189 -21.67 2.72 -10.71
CA ARG A 189 -21.19 3.11 -12.03
C ARG A 189 -21.03 1.94 -12.99
N LEU A 190 -21.39 0.73 -12.58
CA LEU A 190 -21.33 -0.46 -13.44
C LEU A 190 -22.18 -0.25 -14.70
N GLN A 191 -21.57 -0.50 -15.85
CA GLN A 191 -22.19 -0.43 -17.18
C GLN A 191 -22.66 -1.80 -17.64
#